data_AF-A0A925FVN2-F1
#
_entry.id   AF-A0A925FVN2-F1
#
_cell.length_a   1.000
_cell.length_b   1.000
_cell.length_c   1.000
_cell.angle_alpha   90.00
_cell.angle_beta   90.00
_cell.angle_gamma   90.00
#
_symmetry.space_group_name_H-M   'P 1'
#
loop_
_entity.id
_entity.type
_entity.pdbx_description
1 polymer ?
#
loop_
_entity_poly.entity_id
_entity_poly.type
_entity_poly.pdbx_seq_one_letter_code
_entity_poly.pdbx_strand_id
1 'polypeptide(L)'
;MNLFQKLFGSKPVMTASSPPGNHRGSQTFEDRETVLWNFLNETIAYYKSISCYCAFPRFRQMIGIDCTDYRKAFAVSETECLIGISSQFFASQPVSNPGEANSELRTCKNCGSSYLFGWQDFSISVNRSVMKPVRINIEDRGAAALVPIPLFVGPSGHGLPDRTQMIPVPFDVFQKYMRELKPS
;
A
#
# COMPACT_ATOMS: atom_id res chain seq x y z
N MET A 1 39.10 -37.81 -24.26
CA MET A 1 37.72 -38.18 -23.87
C MET A 1 37.72 -38.43 -22.37
N ASN A 2 37.00 -37.61 -21.60
CA ASN A 2 37.09 -37.60 -20.13
C ASN A 2 36.06 -38.51 -19.46
N LEU A 3 36.51 -39.16 -18.39
CA LEU A 3 35.84 -40.17 -17.57
C LEU A 3 34.49 -39.71 -16.95
N PHE A 4 34.23 -38.40 -16.94
CA PHE A 4 33.00 -37.79 -16.40
C PHE A 4 31.75 -37.94 -17.29
N GLN A 5 31.88 -38.22 -18.60
CA GLN A 5 30.72 -38.38 -19.49
C GLN A 5 30.05 -39.77 -19.43
N LYS A 6 30.64 -40.73 -18.70
CA LYS A 6 30.09 -42.10 -18.57
C LYS A 6 29.17 -42.30 -17.35
N LEU A 7 29.14 -41.38 -16.39
CA LEU A 7 28.37 -41.53 -15.14
C LEU A 7 27.01 -40.83 -15.14
N PHE A 8 26.77 -39.91 -16.08
CA PHE A 8 25.50 -39.19 -16.18
C PHE A 8 24.87 -39.46 -17.55
N GLY A 9 24.06 -40.52 -17.61
CA GLY A 9 23.29 -40.85 -18.80
C GLY A 9 22.42 -39.69 -19.26
N SER A 10 22.60 -39.28 -20.50
CA SER A 10 21.81 -38.27 -21.19
C SER A 10 20.37 -38.78 -21.34
N LYS A 11 19.46 -38.33 -20.47
CA LYS A 11 18.03 -38.48 -20.72
C LYS A 11 17.60 -37.40 -21.72
N PRO A 12 16.92 -37.74 -22.83
CA PRO A 12 16.33 -36.74 -23.70
C PRO A 12 15.23 -36.01 -22.94
N VAL A 13 15.37 -34.68 -22.83
CA VAL A 13 14.33 -33.80 -22.31
C VAL A 13 13.20 -33.80 -23.34
N MET A 14 12.08 -34.45 -23.00
CA MET A 14 10.84 -34.28 -23.74
C MET A 14 10.37 -32.84 -23.56
N THR A 15 10.45 -32.04 -24.62
CA THR A 15 9.79 -30.75 -24.73
C THR A 15 8.28 -30.99 -24.80
N ALA A 16 7.62 -30.93 -23.64
CA ALA A 16 6.18 -30.76 -23.60
C ALA A 16 5.87 -29.36 -24.14
N SER A 17 5.43 -29.29 -25.40
CA SER A 17 4.86 -28.08 -26.00
C SER A 17 3.64 -27.68 -25.18
N SER A 18 3.74 -26.58 -24.44
CA SER A 18 2.59 -25.95 -23.79
C SER A 18 1.58 -25.52 -24.85
N PRO A 19 0.25 -25.65 -24.60
CA PRO A 19 -0.75 -25.14 -25.52
C PRO A 19 -0.70 -23.60 -25.56
N PRO A 20 -1.11 -22.95 -26.67
CA PRO A 20 -1.11 -21.50 -26.78
C PRO A 20 -2.19 -20.94 -25.85
N GLY A 21 -1.76 -20.50 -24.67
CA GLY A 21 -2.60 -19.83 -23.70
C GLY A 21 -2.91 -18.41 -24.17
N ASN A 22 -4.19 -18.13 -24.36
CA ASN A 22 -4.79 -16.84 -24.67
C ASN A 22 -4.07 -15.64 -24.00
N HIS A 23 -3.53 -14.74 -24.81
CA HIS A 23 -3.10 -13.39 -24.40
C HIS A 23 -4.32 -12.54 -24.01
N ARG A 24 -4.85 -12.72 -22.79
CA ARG A 24 -5.55 -11.65 -22.06
C ARG A 24 -4.50 -10.98 -21.19
N GLY A 25 -4.16 -9.73 -21.53
CA GLY A 25 -3.00 -9.00 -21.01
C GLY A 25 -2.80 -9.14 -19.51
N SER A 26 -1.79 -9.93 -19.12
CA SER A 26 -1.30 -10.03 -17.76
C SER A 26 -0.41 -8.83 -17.48
N GLN A 27 -0.99 -7.74 -16.95
CA GLN A 27 -0.16 -6.71 -16.32
C GLN A 27 0.60 -7.37 -15.17
N THR A 28 1.92 -7.16 -15.14
CA THR A 28 2.77 -7.64 -14.06
C THR A 28 2.48 -6.85 -12.78
N PHE A 29 2.94 -7.36 -11.63
CA PHE A 29 2.84 -6.62 -10.36
C PHE A 29 3.48 -5.23 -10.48
N GLU A 30 4.64 -5.14 -11.13
CA GLU A 30 5.41 -3.92 -11.37
C GLU A 30 4.62 -2.90 -12.22
N ASP A 31 3.88 -3.37 -13.24
CA ASP A 31 3.02 -2.51 -14.05
C ASP A 31 1.90 -1.88 -13.21
N ARG A 32 1.29 -2.68 -12.34
CA ARG A 32 0.19 -2.22 -11.47
C ARG A 32 0.69 -1.25 -10.40
N GLU A 33 1.86 -1.51 -9.83
CA GLU A 33 2.49 -0.62 -8.87
C GLU A 33 2.84 0.73 -9.52
N THR A 34 3.37 0.73 -10.73
CA THR A 34 3.63 1.97 -11.50
C THR A 34 2.35 2.77 -11.74
N VAL A 35 1.26 2.11 -12.15
CA VAL A 35 -0.06 2.74 -12.31
C VAL A 35 -0.54 3.35 -11.00
N LEU A 36 -0.38 2.61 -9.89
CA LEU A 36 -0.75 3.06 -8.56
C LEU A 36 0.04 4.32 -8.14
N TRP A 37 1.37 4.34 -8.30
CA TRP A 37 2.21 5.49 -7.98
C TRP A 37 1.80 6.75 -8.74
N ASN A 38 1.58 6.64 -10.05
CA ASN A 38 1.16 7.77 -10.88
C ASN A 38 -0.19 8.32 -10.41
N PHE A 39 -1.16 7.43 -10.22
CA PHE A 39 -2.50 7.79 -9.75
C PHE A 39 -2.51 8.45 -8.37
N LEU A 40 -1.72 7.94 -7.43
CA LEU A 40 -1.68 8.48 -6.06
C LEU A 40 -0.99 9.84 -6.01
N ASN A 41 0.04 10.08 -6.83
CA ASN A 41 0.65 11.41 -6.99
C ASN A 41 -0.37 12.44 -7.48
N GLU A 42 -1.10 12.10 -8.54
CA GLU A 42 -2.19 12.94 -9.04
C GLU A 42 -3.30 13.13 -7.99
N THR A 43 -3.60 12.09 -7.21
CA THR A 43 -4.64 12.16 -6.17
C THR A 43 -4.24 13.11 -5.04
N ILE A 44 -2.97 13.14 -4.66
CA ILE A 44 -2.46 14.12 -3.69
C ILE A 44 -2.53 15.53 -4.27
N ALA A 45 -2.19 15.72 -5.55
CA ALA A 45 -2.36 17.01 -6.22
C ALA A 45 -3.85 17.45 -6.27
N TYR A 46 -4.75 16.53 -6.59
CA TYR A 46 -6.20 16.73 -6.57
C TYR A 46 -6.68 17.14 -5.17
N TYR A 47 -6.27 16.43 -4.11
CA TYR A 47 -6.62 16.82 -2.74
C TYR A 47 -6.16 18.23 -2.42
N LYS A 48 -4.91 18.57 -2.76
CA LYS A 48 -4.34 19.92 -2.54
C LYS A 48 -5.08 21.03 -3.29
N SER A 49 -5.72 20.72 -4.42
CA SER A 49 -6.55 21.68 -5.15
C SER A 49 -7.89 22.00 -4.46
N ILE A 50 -8.35 21.12 -3.56
CA ILE A 50 -9.62 21.25 -2.85
C ILE A 50 -9.43 21.66 -1.38
N SER A 51 -8.46 21.05 -0.69
CA SER A 51 -8.21 21.22 0.75
C SER A 51 -6.83 20.65 1.14
N CYS A 52 -6.58 20.41 2.42
CA CYS A 52 -5.49 19.56 2.86
C CYS A 52 -5.84 18.08 2.60
N TYR A 53 -4.87 17.25 2.21
CA TYR A 53 -5.05 15.79 2.09
C TYR A 53 -5.49 15.13 3.42
N CYS A 54 -5.20 15.75 4.58
CA CYS A 54 -5.71 15.31 5.88
C CYS A 54 -7.24 15.38 6.00
N ALA A 55 -7.92 16.19 5.18
CA ALA A 55 -9.38 16.31 5.12
C ALA A 55 -10.07 15.15 4.40
N PHE A 56 -9.33 14.15 3.93
CA PHE A 56 -9.87 13.03 3.16
C PHE A 56 -9.85 11.77 4.04
N PRO A 57 -11.01 11.29 4.53
CA PRO A 57 -11.09 10.09 5.38
C PRO A 57 -10.40 8.86 4.77
N ARG A 58 -10.54 8.66 3.47
CA ARG A 58 -9.96 7.52 2.74
C ARG A 58 -8.44 7.60 2.63
N PHE A 59 -7.88 8.81 2.53
CA PHE A 59 -6.43 9.01 2.69
C PHE A 59 -5.98 8.57 4.08
N ARG A 60 -6.64 9.07 5.13
CA ARG A 60 -6.33 8.74 6.54
C ARG A 60 -6.45 7.23 6.81
N GLN A 61 -7.46 6.57 6.25
CA GLN A 61 -7.63 5.12 6.36
C GLN A 61 -6.46 4.39 5.72
N MET A 62 -6.09 4.72 4.47
CA MET A 62 -5.04 4.02 3.73
C MET A 62 -3.67 4.14 4.40
N ILE A 63 -3.27 5.34 4.82
CA ILE A 63 -1.99 5.51 5.52
C ILE A 63 -1.99 4.93 6.93
N GLY A 64 -3.18 4.68 7.50
CA GLY A 64 -3.36 4.11 8.82
C GLY A 64 -3.48 2.59 8.85
N ILE A 65 -3.39 1.89 7.70
CA ILE A 65 -3.46 0.43 7.66
C ILE A 65 -2.25 -0.15 8.36
N ASP A 66 -2.52 -1.01 9.35
CA ASP A 66 -1.52 -1.58 10.22
C ASP A 66 -1.73 -3.09 10.36
N CYS A 67 -0.76 -3.91 9.92
CA CYS A 67 -0.91 -5.37 9.99
C CYS A 67 -1.06 -5.94 11.40
N THR A 68 -0.58 -5.23 12.44
CA THR A 68 -0.70 -5.66 13.84
C THR A 68 -2.14 -5.61 14.33
N ASP A 69 -2.94 -4.67 13.83
CA ASP A 69 -4.38 -4.56 14.12
C ASP A 69 -5.14 -5.82 13.64
N TYR A 70 -4.58 -6.52 12.63
CA TYR A 70 -5.12 -7.75 12.07
C TYR A 70 -4.48 -9.01 12.66
N ARG A 71 -3.45 -8.89 13.51
CA ARG A 71 -2.60 -10.00 13.99
C ARG A 71 -2.02 -10.81 12.83
N LYS A 72 -1.59 -10.11 11.78
CA LYS A 72 -1.03 -10.67 10.54
C LYS A 72 0.32 -10.03 10.23
N ALA A 73 1.00 -10.55 9.20
CA ALA A 73 2.28 -10.03 8.71
C ALA A 73 2.17 -9.74 7.22
N PHE A 74 1.85 -8.49 6.88
CA PHE A 74 1.72 -8.00 5.52
C PHE A 74 2.10 -6.52 5.41
N ALA A 75 2.46 -6.11 4.20
CA ALA A 75 2.52 -4.72 3.76
C ALA A 75 1.37 -4.46 2.77
N VAL A 76 1.00 -3.20 2.56
CA VAL A 76 -0.02 -2.80 1.57
C VAL A 76 0.58 -1.77 0.64
N SER A 77 0.62 -2.07 -0.66
CA SER A 77 1.24 -1.18 -1.65
C SER A 77 0.63 0.22 -1.64
N GLU A 78 -0.69 0.35 -1.50
CA GLU A 78 -1.39 1.64 -1.38
C GLU A 78 -0.90 2.47 -0.19
N THR A 79 -0.67 1.81 0.96
CA THR A 79 -0.19 2.44 2.19
C THR A 79 1.24 2.94 2.02
N GLU A 80 2.15 2.08 1.53
CA GLU A 80 3.55 2.44 1.31
C GLU A 80 3.69 3.58 0.29
N CYS A 81 2.94 3.51 -0.83
CA CYS A 81 2.93 4.57 -1.84
C CYS A 81 2.45 5.90 -1.25
N LEU A 82 1.32 5.91 -0.55
CA LEU A 82 0.77 7.16 0.01
C LEU A 82 1.67 7.75 1.09
N ILE A 83 2.25 6.93 1.96
CA ILE A 83 3.21 7.41 2.97
C ILE A 83 4.45 7.98 2.28
N GLY A 84 5.01 7.26 1.29
CA GLY A 84 6.16 7.71 0.51
C GLY A 84 5.91 9.08 -0.14
N ILE A 85 4.83 9.20 -0.92
CA ILE A 85 4.45 10.44 -1.63
C ILE A 85 4.21 11.59 -0.65
N SER A 86 3.49 11.33 0.45
CA SER A 86 3.00 12.38 1.34
C SER A 86 4.00 12.80 2.42
N SER A 87 5.03 11.99 2.70
CA SER A 87 6.05 12.22 3.74
C SER A 87 6.61 13.65 3.76
N GLN A 88 6.93 14.20 2.59
CA GLN A 88 7.47 15.56 2.42
C GLN A 88 6.57 16.68 2.97
N PHE A 89 5.27 16.42 3.13
CA PHE A 89 4.29 17.39 3.62
C PHE A 89 4.13 17.39 5.15
N PHE A 90 4.91 16.55 5.85
CA PHE A 90 4.91 16.48 7.31
C PHE A 90 6.25 16.96 7.89
N ALA A 91 6.19 17.57 9.07
CA ALA A 91 7.34 17.75 9.95
C ALA A 91 7.41 16.55 10.90
N SER A 92 8.59 15.95 11.06
CA SER A 92 8.82 14.79 11.92
C SER A 92 9.50 15.20 13.22
N GLN A 93 9.02 14.63 14.33
CA GLN A 93 9.67 14.69 15.63
C GLN A 93 9.80 13.26 16.17
N PRO A 94 11.01 12.79 16.53
CA PRO A 94 11.18 11.49 17.17
C PRO A 94 10.37 11.39 18.46
N VAL A 95 9.77 10.23 18.70
CA VAL A 95 9.09 9.94 19.98
C VAL A 95 9.52 8.58 20.49
N SER A 96 9.63 8.44 21.81
CA SER A 96 9.85 7.14 22.41
C SER A 96 8.53 6.35 22.35
N ASN A 97 8.55 5.22 21.65
CA ASN A 97 7.42 4.30 21.57
C ASN A 97 7.94 2.87 21.73
N PRO A 98 7.55 2.15 22.79
CA PRO A 98 8.09 0.82 23.07
C PRO A 98 7.65 -0.27 22.07
N GLY A 99 6.66 0.01 21.20
CA GLY A 99 6.06 -0.98 20.31
C GLY A 99 6.59 -1.04 18.87
N GLU A 100 7.36 -0.04 18.42
CA GLU A 100 7.83 0.08 17.03
C GLU A 100 9.33 0.44 17.00
N ALA A 101 10.08 -0.12 16.04
CA ALA A 101 11.54 0.07 15.98
C ALA A 101 11.92 1.54 15.72
N ASN A 102 11.10 2.27 14.98
CA ASN A 102 11.21 3.71 14.78
C ASN A 102 9.83 4.34 14.94
N SER A 103 9.73 5.39 15.77
CA SER A 103 8.49 6.13 15.93
C SER A 103 8.72 7.64 15.86
N GLU A 104 7.87 8.29 15.08
CA GLU A 104 7.87 9.74 14.89
C GLU A 104 6.46 10.29 15.06
N LEU A 105 6.32 11.41 15.74
CA LEU A 105 5.15 12.26 15.60
C LEU A 105 5.31 13.08 14.32
N ARG A 106 4.45 12.83 13.33
CA ARG A 106 4.39 13.56 12.06
C ARG A 106 3.26 14.55 12.06
N THR A 107 3.60 15.84 11.97
CA THR A 107 2.63 16.94 11.94
C THR A 107 2.52 17.52 10.54
N CYS A 108 1.30 17.55 9.99
CA CYS A 108 1.03 18.11 8.67
C CYS A 108 1.38 19.60 8.65
N LYS A 109 2.24 20.00 7.71
CA LYS A 109 2.69 21.40 7.55
C LYS A 109 1.55 22.36 7.16
N ASN A 110 0.47 21.85 6.59
CA ASN A 110 -0.64 22.68 6.08
C ASN A 110 -1.77 22.90 7.10
N CYS A 111 -2.19 21.87 7.82
CA CYS A 111 -3.35 21.95 8.74
C CYS A 111 -3.02 21.63 10.20
N GLY A 112 -1.76 21.28 10.51
CA GLY A 112 -1.35 20.91 11.86
C GLY A 112 -1.93 19.60 12.39
N SER A 113 -2.61 18.79 11.56
CA SER A 113 -3.04 17.44 11.96
C SER A 113 -1.82 16.57 12.25
N SER A 114 -1.88 15.75 13.29
CA SER A 114 -0.76 14.91 13.74
C SER A 114 -1.06 13.42 13.60
N TYR A 115 0.00 12.68 13.28
CA TYR A 115 -0.02 11.24 13.03
C TYR A 115 1.16 10.61 13.74
N LEU A 116 0.96 9.43 14.32
CA LEU A 116 2.05 8.59 14.81
C LEU A 116 2.53 7.75 13.63
N PHE A 117 3.73 8.04 13.16
CA PHE A 117 4.42 7.23 12.18
C PHE A 117 5.18 6.12 12.90
N GLY A 118 5.00 4.89 12.44
CA GLY A 118 5.77 3.72 12.83
C GLY A 118 6.32 3.06 11.58
N TRP A 119 7.56 2.58 11.66
CA TRP A 119 8.12 1.68 10.67
C TRP A 119 8.86 0.53 11.34
N GLN A 120 8.61 -0.67 10.82
CA GLN A 120 9.26 -1.89 11.26
C GLN A 120 9.64 -2.77 10.06
N ASP A 121 10.87 -3.27 10.11
CA ASP A 121 11.35 -4.33 9.23
C ASP A 121 10.92 -5.69 9.83
N PHE A 122 10.06 -6.42 9.13
CA PHE A 122 9.78 -7.82 9.44
C PHE A 122 10.69 -8.68 8.57
N SER A 123 11.33 -9.69 9.20
CA SER A 123 12.39 -10.51 8.60
C SER A 123 12.25 -10.76 7.09
N ILE A 124 13.33 -10.39 6.38
CA ILE A 124 13.74 -10.65 4.99
C ILE A 124 12.90 -10.07 3.83
N SER A 125 11.65 -9.61 3.98
CA SER A 125 10.90 -9.14 2.78
C SER A 125 9.69 -8.21 3.02
N VAL A 126 9.35 -7.80 4.24
CA VAL A 126 8.13 -7.00 4.48
C VAL A 126 8.45 -5.75 5.29
N ASN A 127 8.56 -4.63 4.58
CA ASN A 127 8.57 -3.29 5.18
C ASN A 127 7.13 -2.89 5.51
N ARG A 128 6.85 -2.59 6.78
CA ARG A 128 5.55 -2.03 7.20
C ARG A 128 5.74 -0.60 7.65
N SER A 129 5.19 0.32 6.88
CA SER A 129 4.97 1.70 7.29
C SER A 129 3.52 1.90 7.73
N VAL A 130 3.32 2.67 8.79
CA VAL A 130 1.99 3.12 9.20
C VAL A 130 2.05 4.56 9.67
N MET A 131 1.00 5.34 9.38
CA MET A 131 0.76 6.68 9.90
C MET A 131 -0.63 6.74 10.53
N LYS A 132 -0.73 6.38 11.82
CA LYS A 132 -2.00 6.38 12.56
C LYS A 132 -2.38 7.82 12.95
N PRO A 133 -3.60 8.31 12.64
CA PRO A 133 -4.07 9.61 13.10
C PRO A 133 -4.04 9.73 14.63
N VAL A 134 -3.45 10.80 15.16
CA VAL A 134 -3.50 11.14 16.59
C VAL A 134 -4.48 12.28 16.82
N ARG A 135 -4.38 13.34 15.99
CA ARG A 135 -5.27 14.50 16.05
C ARG A 135 -5.53 15.04 14.66
N ILE A 136 -6.80 15.23 14.31
CA ILE A 136 -7.21 15.81 13.03
C ILE A 136 -7.76 17.21 13.28
N ASN A 137 -7.12 18.21 12.67
CA ASN A 137 -7.39 19.63 12.86
C ASN A 137 -8.10 20.27 11.66
N ILE A 138 -8.74 19.45 10.82
CA ILE A 138 -9.43 19.92 9.62
C ILE A 138 -10.72 19.14 9.42
N GLU A 139 -11.74 19.81 8.89
CA GLU A 139 -13.01 19.19 8.55
C GLU A 139 -12.91 18.27 7.34
N ASP A 140 -13.75 17.24 7.34
CA ASP A 140 -13.78 16.25 6.26
C ASP A 140 -14.40 16.82 4.97
N ARG A 141 -13.68 16.62 3.86
CA ARG A 141 -14.10 16.95 2.49
C ARG A 141 -14.34 15.72 1.64
N GLY A 142 -13.62 14.63 1.90
CA GLY A 142 -13.79 13.35 1.22
C GLY A 142 -14.96 12.53 1.77
N ALA A 143 -15.41 11.56 0.98
CA ALA A 143 -16.37 10.57 1.43
C ALA A 143 -15.82 9.72 2.59
N ALA A 144 -16.72 9.13 3.37
CA ALA A 144 -16.36 8.26 4.48
C ALA A 144 -15.58 7.02 4.01
N ALA A 145 -14.73 6.51 4.91
CA ALA A 145 -13.99 5.27 4.71
C ALA A 145 -14.93 4.05 4.66
N LEU A 146 -14.58 3.03 3.88
CA LEU A 146 -15.36 1.80 3.74
C LEU A 146 -14.67 0.60 4.39
N VAL A 147 -15.48 -0.38 4.79
CA VAL A 147 -15.05 -1.72 5.22
C VAL A 147 -15.94 -2.74 4.47
N PRO A 148 -15.38 -3.71 3.73
CA PRO A 148 -13.94 -3.95 3.51
C PRO A 148 -13.25 -2.82 2.74
N ILE A 149 -11.96 -2.62 3.01
CA ILE A 149 -11.13 -1.60 2.38
C ILE A 149 -10.87 -1.99 0.92
N PRO A 150 -11.27 -1.17 -0.08
CA PRO A 150 -11.00 -1.45 -1.49
C PRO A 150 -9.52 -1.22 -1.80
N LEU A 151 -8.83 -2.21 -2.35
CA LEU A 151 -7.43 -2.12 -2.75
C LEU A 151 -7.25 -2.51 -4.22
N PHE A 152 -6.43 -1.76 -4.95
CA PHE A 152 -6.08 -2.09 -6.32
C PHE A 152 -4.96 -3.15 -6.32
N VAL A 153 -3.76 -2.79 -5.88
CA VAL A 153 -2.61 -3.70 -5.82
C VAL A 153 -2.77 -4.65 -4.63
N GLY A 154 -3.03 -4.11 -3.44
CA GLY A 154 -3.39 -4.90 -2.26
C GLY A 154 -2.22 -5.35 -1.38
N PRO A 155 -2.51 -6.24 -0.41
CA PRO A 155 -1.53 -6.67 0.57
C PRO A 155 -0.58 -7.74 0.03
N SER A 156 0.67 -7.72 0.50
CA SER A 156 1.68 -8.75 0.25
C SER A 156 2.35 -9.18 1.57
N GLY A 157 2.71 -10.46 1.71
CA GLY A 157 3.36 -10.97 2.92
C GLY A 157 2.92 -12.40 3.30
N HIS A 158 3.32 -12.82 4.50
CA HIS A 158 3.12 -14.19 4.99
C HIS A 158 1.71 -14.45 5.57
N GLY A 159 1.02 -13.41 6.03
CA GLY A 159 -0.34 -13.51 6.54
C GLY A 159 -1.18 -12.38 5.99
N LEU A 160 -2.17 -12.69 5.18
CA LEU A 160 -3.06 -11.68 4.58
C LEU A 160 -4.32 -11.46 5.45
N PRO A 161 -4.91 -10.26 5.41
CA PRO A 161 -6.19 -9.97 6.05
C PRO A 161 -7.35 -10.68 5.32
N ASP A 162 -8.48 -10.83 6.01
CA ASP A 162 -9.68 -11.44 5.44
C ASP A 162 -10.35 -10.53 4.40
N ARG A 163 -11.11 -11.09 3.45
CA ARG A 163 -11.88 -10.32 2.46
C ARG A 163 -12.98 -9.45 3.08
N THR A 164 -13.41 -9.78 4.30
CA THR A 164 -14.29 -8.94 5.12
C THR A 164 -13.62 -7.67 5.64
N GLN A 165 -12.29 -7.61 5.61
CA GLN A 165 -11.48 -6.49 6.06
C GLN A 165 -10.89 -5.71 4.88
N MET A 166 -10.41 -6.40 3.85
CA MET A 166 -9.82 -5.78 2.65
C MET A 166 -10.20 -6.56 1.40
N ILE A 167 -10.63 -5.86 0.34
CA ILE A 167 -11.15 -6.48 -0.87
C ILE A 167 -10.38 -5.98 -2.11
N PRO A 168 -9.87 -6.89 -2.96
CA PRO A 168 -9.27 -6.49 -4.22
C PRO A 168 -10.35 -5.94 -5.16
N VAL A 169 -10.08 -4.79 -5.77
CA VAL A 169 -10.98 -4.13 -6.72
C VAL A 169 -10.25 -3.72 -8.01
N PRO A 170 -10.98 -3.57 -9.13
CA PRO A 170 -10.47 -2.94 -10.35
C PRO A 170 -9.95 -1.52 -10.10
N PHE A 171 -9.03 -1.06 -10.96
CA PHE A 171 -8.40 0.26 -10.84
C PHE A 171 -9.40 1.42 -10.85
N ASP A 172 -10.40 1.37 -11.73
CA ASP A 172 -11.45 2.39 -11.84
C ASP A 172 -12.28 2.51 -10.56
N VAL A 173 -12.58 1.37 -9.91
CA VAL A 173 -13.27 1.32 -8.62
C VAL A 173 -12.40 1.94 -7.52
N PHE A 174 -11.11 1.60 -7.47
CA PHE A 174 -10.17 2.20 -6.51
C PHE A 174 -9.98 3.71 -6.74
N GLN A 175 -9.90 4.14 -8.00
CA GLN A 175 -9.77 5.54 -8.36
C GLN A 175 -10.99 6.34 -7.89
N LYS A 176 -12.20 5.85 -8.18
CA LYS A 176 -13.44 6.45 -7.68
C LYS A 176 -13.44 6.47 -6.16
N TYR A 177 -13.03 5.38 -5.52
CA TYR A 177 -12.93 5.29 -4.08
C TYR A 177 -12.04 6.41 -3.51
N MET A 178 -10.82 6.59 -4.00
CA MET A 178 -9.94 7.60 -3.41
C MET A 178 -10.46 9.04 -3.61
N ARG A 179 -11.04 9.37 -4.77
CA ARG A 179 -11.38 10.77 -5.11
C ARG A 179 -12.82 11.21 -4.80
N GLU A 180 -13.67 10.31 -4.27
CA GLU A 180 -15.06 10.63 -3.93
C GLU A 180 -15.16 11.68 -2.81
N LEU A 181 -16.02 12.67 -3.01
CA LEU A 181 -16.27 13.74 -2.05
C LEU A 181 -17.47 13.41 -1.15
N LYS A 182 -17.54 14.10 -0.01
CA LYS A 182 -18.69 14.01 0.89
C LYS A 182 -19.97 14.50 0.14
N PRO A 183 -21.11 13.80 0.26
CA PRO A 183 -22.39 14.31 -0.25
C PRO A 183 -22.70 15.66 0.38
N SER A 184 -23.18 16.59 -0.43
CA SER A 184 -23.65 17.92 0.02
C SER A 184 -24.96 17.81 0.77
#